data_AF-A0A1F3V1M5-F1
#
_entry.id   AF-A0A1F3V1M5-F1
#
_cell.length_a   1.000
_cell.length_b   1.000
_cell.length_c   1.000
_cell.angle_alpha   90.00
_cell.angle_beta   90.00
_cell.angle_gamma   90.00
#
_symmetry.space_group_name_H-M   'P 1'
#
loop_
_entity.id
_entity.type
_entity.pdbx_description
1 polymer ?
#
loop_
_entity_poly.entity_id
_entity_poly.type
_entity_poly.pdbx_seq_one_letter_code
_entity_poly.pdbx_strand_id
1 'polypeptide(L)'
;MLSINKEAVRQQTSNQILKELKSPSFEDVIFYAIEQEGRAHDQFSRLSKKVKNKKAREILNKIAQEELEHLKELENLLDAGPDNFQIPKIEYHSFLEEKQLIDKITPDASVQEALLFAIGHEHATYNLYKDLAHASDSVEARDTFVKLSRMEIAHKIELENWYKQLCLQ
;
A
#
# COMPACT_ATOMS: atom_id res chain seq x y z
N MET A 1 -5.47 31.22 1.56
CA MET A 1 -4.35 30.55 2.24
C MET A 1 -4.33 29.11 1.76
N LEU A 2 -3.29 28.68 1.03
CA LEU A 2 -3.12 27.26 0.69
C LEU A 2 -2.77 26.51 1.97
N SER A 3 -3.71 25.72 2.49
CA SER A 3 -3.43 24.71 3.51
C SER A 3 -2.62 23.61 2.85
N ILE A 4 -1.30 23.79 2.77
CA ILE A 4 -0.39 22.74 2.34
C ILE A 4 -0.54 21.59 3.34
N ASN A 5 -1.01 20.43 2.86
CA ASN A 5 -1.16 19.25 3.70
C ASN A 5 0.25 18.76 4.10
N LYS A 6 0.59 18.91 5.39
CA LYS A 6 1.89 18.51 5.93
C LYS A 6 2.19 17.02 5.68
N GLU A 7 1.16 16.16 5.64
CA GLU A 7 1.31 14.74 5.32
C GLU A 7 1.72 14.54 3.85
N ALA A 8 1.12 15.28 2.92
CA ALA A 8 1.43 15.21 1.49
C ALA A 8 2.84 15.71 1.18
N VAL A 9 3.27 16.81 1.84
CA VAL A 9 4.65 17.29 1.72
C VAL A 9 5.62 16.27 2.28
N ARG A 10 5.35 15.72 3.48
CA ARG A 10 6.21 14.70 4.09
C ARG A 10 6.28 13.44 3.22
N GLN A 11 5.20 13.05 2.54
CA GLN A 11 5.18 11.91 1.59
C GLN A 11 6.07 12.17 0.39
N GLN A 12 5.90 13.34 -0.22
CA GLN A 12 6.69 13.75 -1.36
C GLN A 12 8.17 13.83 -0.98
N THR A 13 8.49 14.30 0.22
CA THR A 13 9.86 14.35 0.75
C THR A 13 10.43 12.95 0.97
N SER A 14 9.75 12.02 1.65
CA SER A 14 10.26 10.65 1.87
C SER A 14 10.44 9.88 0.55
N ASN A 15 9.46 9.98 -0.36
CA ASN A 15 9.53 9.37 -1.70
C ASN A 15 10.70 9.92 -2.51
N GLN A 16 10.95 11.23 -2.40
CA GLN A 16 12.03 11.88 -3.12
C GLN A 16 13.40 11.54 -2.53
N ILE A 17 13.53 11.47 -1.21
CA ILE A 17 14.76 11.04 -0.54
C ILE A 17 15.14 9.63 -0.98
N LEU A 18 14.22 8.67 -0.97
CA LEU A 18 14.53 7.31 -1.43
C LEU A 18 14.85 7.24 -2.92
N LYS A 19 14.22 8.05 -3.77
CA LYS A 19 14.56 8.13 -5.20
C LYS A 19 15.92 8.78 -5.44
N GLU A 20 16.36 9.67 -4.56
CA GLU A 20 17.67 10.33 -4.63
C GLU A 20 18.79 9.43 -4.05
N LEU A 21 18.45 8.53 -3.13
CA LEU A 21 19.36 7.49 -2.63
C LEU A 21 19.51 6.39 -3.68
N LYS A 22 20.63 6.40 -4.42
CA LYS A 22 20.97 5.33 -5.36
C LYS A 22 21.23 3.97 -4.70
N SER A 23 21.64 3.97 -3.44
CA SER A 23 22.01 2.76 -2.70
C SER A 23 21.48 2.85 -1.25
N PRO A 24 20.16 2.84 -1.05
CA PRO A 24 19.58 2.83 0.29
C PRO A 24 19.99 1.53 1.01
N SER A 25 20.15 1.61 2.33
CA SER A 25 20.35 0.42 3.17
C SER A 25 19.05 -0.35 3.33
N PHE A 26 19.13 -1.58 3.83
CA PHE A 26 17.97 -2.36 4.21
C PHE A 26 17.08 -1.60 5.22
N GLU A 27 17.70 -0.99 6.23
CA GLU A 27 17.03 -0.21 7.26
C GLU A 27 16.31 1.01 6.67
N ASP A 28 16.92 1.73 5.72
CA ASP A 28 16.28 2.85 5.02
C ASP A 28 15.00 2.39 4.31
N VAL A 29 15.05 1.22 3.66
CA VAL A 29 13.89 0.63 2.98
C VAL A 29 12.80 0.26 3.99
N ILE A 30 13.15 -0.39 5.10
CA ILE A 30 12.16 -0.82 6.10
C ILE A 30 11.55 0.37 6.83
N PHE A 31 12.33 1.38 7.22
CA PHE A 31 11.77 2.59 7.83
C PHE A 31 10.82 3.32 6.89
N TYR A 32 11.14 3.36 5.61
CA TYR A 32 10.22 3.91 4.62
C TYR A 32 8.94 3.08 4.50
N ALA A 33 9.04 1.76 4.39
CA ALA A 33 7.87 0.89 4.34
C ALA A 33 6.97 1.09 5.56
N ILE A 34 7.54 1.08 6.77
CA ILE A 34 6.82 1.36 8.03
C ILE A 34 6.10 2.72 7.97
N GLU A 35 6.76 3.77 7.47
CA GLU A 35 6.12 5.08 7.31
C GLU A 35 4.94 5.03 6.32
N GLN A 36 5.06 4.25 5.23
CA GLN A 36 4.03 4.10 4.23
C GLN A 36 2.81 3.32 4.77
N GLU A 37 3.03 2.17 5.42
CA GLU A 37 1.96 1.37 6.06
C GLU A 37 1.20 2.18 7.12
N GLY A 38 1.93 2.91 7.98
CA GLY A 38 1.30 3.74 9.02
C GLY A 38 0.41 4.85 8.45
N ARG A 39 0.79 5.42 7.31
CA ARG A 39 -0.02 6.42 6.61
C ARG A 39 -1.25 5.80 5.94
N ALA A 40 -1.10 4.63 5.33
CA ALA A 40 -2.21 3.88 4.78
C ALA A 40 -3.22 3.54 5.88
N HIS A 41 -2.75 3.02 7.01
CA HIS A 41 -3.57 2.78 8.21
C HIS A 41 -4.38 4.01 8.61
N ASP A 42 -3.71 5.15 8.79
CA ASP A 42 -4.34 6.41 9.18
C ASP A 42 -5.36 6.88 8.13
N GLN A 43 -5.04 6.76 6.85
CA GLN A 43 -5.93 7.12 5.75
C GLN A 43 -7.20 6.26 5.78
N PHE A 44 -7.05 4.94 5.72
CA PHE A 44 -8.19 4.02 5.72
C PHE A 44 -9.03 4.11 6.99
N SER A 45 -8.39 4.26 8.16
CA SER A 45 -9.08 4.50 9.45
C SER A 45 -9.89 5.80 9.48
N ARG A 46 -9.39 6.87 8.84
CA ARG A 46 -10.13 8.14 8.74
C ARG A 46 -11.27 8.04 7.73
N LEU A 47 -11.06 7.36 6.61
CA LEU A 47 -12.05 7.21 5.56
C LEU A 47 -13.21 6.30 6.01
N SER A 48 -12.92 5.21 6.72
CA SER A 48 -13.95 4.32 7.27
C SER A 48 -14.91 5.05 8.22
N LYS A 49 -14.40 5.99 9.02
CA LYS A 49 -15.20 6.86 9.90
C LYS A 49 -16.07 7.86 9.15
N LYS A 50 -15.70 8.24 7.93
CA LYS A 50 -16.42 9.24 7.11
C LYS A 50 -17.51 8.64 6.22
N VAL A 51 -17.31 7.43 5.72
CA VAL A 51 -18.29 6.79 4.83
C VAL A 51 -19.55 6.39 5.59
N LYS A 52 -20.72 6.66 5.00
CA LYS A 52 -22.03 6.35 5.59
C LYS A 52 -22.41 4.88 5.36
N ASN A 53 -22.06 4.34 4.19
CA ASN A 53 -22.37 2.97 3.83
C ASN A 53 -21.63 2.00 4.77
N LYS A 54 -22.40 1.14 5.46
CA LYS A 54 -21.86 0.20 6.45
C LYS A 54 -20.88 -0.79 5.82
N LYS A 55 -21.17 -1.31 4.62
CA LYS A 55 -20.33 -2.30 3.97
C LYS A 55 -19.04 -1.69 3.41
N ALA A 56 -19.12 -0.48 2.86
CA ALA A 56 -17.93 0.29 2.49
C ALA A 56 -17.03 0.55 3.72
N ARG A 57 -17.64 0.90 4.87
CA ARG A 57 -16.91 1.07 6.14
C ARG A 57 -16.19 -0.20 6.57
N GLU A 58 -16.85 -1.35 6.49
CA GLU A 58 -16.25 -2.65 6.82
C GLU A 58 -15.02 -2.94 5.95
N ILE A 59 -15.11 -2.69 4.64
CA ILE A 59 -14.01 -2.88 3.70
C ILE A 59 -12.82 -1.99 4.08
N LEU A 60 -13.04 -0.68 4.22
CA LEU A 60 -11.96 0.26 4.57
C LEU A 60 -11.35 -0.03 5.95
N ASN A 61 -12.15 -0.49 6.92
CA ASN A 61 -11.64 -0.90 8.22
C ASN A 61 -10.77 -2.15 8.13
N LYS A 62 -11.10 -3.12 7.27
CA LYS A 62 -10.25 -4.30 7.09
C LYS A 62 -8.89 -3.90 6.55
N ILE A 63 -8.83 -3.05 5.51
CA ILE A 63 -7.54 -2.58 4.98
C ILE A 63 -6.73 -1.91 6.10
N ALA A 64 -7.35 -1.02 6.86
CA ALA A 64 -6.68 -0.38 7.98
C ALA A 64 -6.14 -1.38 9.03
N GLN A 65 -6.77 -2.54 9.24
CA GLN A 65 -6.23 -3.56 10.14
C GLN A 65 -5.08 -4.36 9.50
N GLU A 66 -5.15 -4.64 8.21
CA GLU A 66 -4.07 -5.31 7.46
C GLU A 66 -2.78 -4.49 7.52
N GLU A 67 -2.85 -3.16 7.40
CA GLU A 67 -1.65 -2.31 7.53
C GLU A 67 -1.03 -2.37 8.93
N LEU A 68 -1.82 -2.65 9.98
CA LEU A 68 -1.25 -2.85 11.32
C LEU A 68 -0.52 -4.19 11.44
N GLU A 69 -1.02 -5.22 10.77
CA GLU A 69 -0.36 -6.52 10.70
C GLU A 69 0.97 -6.39 9.95
N HIS A 70 0.96 -5.67 8.82
CA HIS A 70 2.17 -5.32 8.08
C HIS A 70 3.18 -4.53 8.91
N LEU A 71 2.75 -3.48 9.60
CA LEU A 71 3.62 -2.71 10.49
C LEU A 71 4.36 -3.61 11.48
N LYS A 72 3.61 -4.52 12.12
CA LYS A 72 4.19 -5.48 13.05
C LYS A 72 5.19 -6.43 12.37
N GLU A 73 4.89 -6.91 11.17
CA GLU A 73 5.80 -7.76 10.40
C GLU A 73 7.09 -7.03 10.00
N LEU A 74 6.98 -5.78 9.58
CA LEU A 74 8.12 -4.93 9.23
C LEU A 74 8.98 -4.59 10.45
N GLU A 75 8.37 -4.31 11.60
CA GLU A 75 9.08 -4.13 12.87
C GLU A 75 9.84 -5.40 13.28
N ASN A 76 9.18 -6.57 13.21
CA ASN A 76 9.85 -7.84 13.49
C ASN A 76 11.00 -8.12 12.52
N LEU A 77 10.84 -7.74 11.24
CA LEU A 77 11.91 -7.91 10.27
C LEU A 77 13.07 -6.97 10.55
N LEU A 78 12.82 -5.73 10.95
CA LEU A 78 13.87 -4.78 11.32
C LEU A 78 14.76 -5.36 12.43
N ASP A 79 14.16 -6.02 13.41
CA ASP A 79 14.89 -6.71 14.49
C ASP A 79 15.60 -7.99 14.02
N ALA A 80 15.01 -8.71 13.07
CA ALA A 80 15.51 -10.01 12.60
C ALA A 80 16.56 -9.93 11.48
N GLY A 81 16.65 -8.79 10.77
CA GLY A 81 17.57 -8.57 9.65
C GLY A 81 17.08 -9.09 8.28
N PRO A 82 17.79 -8.74 7.20
CA PRO A 82 17.33 -8.90 5.81
C PRO A 82 17.11 -10.35 5.35
N ASP A 83 17.83 -11.30 5.95
CA ASP A 83 17.78 -12.73 5.59
C ASP A 83 16.46 -13.40 6.01
N ASN A 84 15.69 -12.80 6.92
CA ASN A 84 14.47 -13.39 7.47
C ASN A 84 13.19 -13.02 6.70
N PHE A 85 13.28 -12.23 5.62
CA PHE A 85 12.08 -11.87 4.85
C PHE A 85 11.72 -12.96 3.85
N GLN A 86 10.59 -13.64 4.11
CA GLN A 86 10.02 -14.63 3.21
C GLN A 86 9.27 -13.94 2.08
N ILE A 87 9.43 -14.46 0.86
CA ILE A 87 8.77 -13.89 -0.31
C ILE A 87 7.48 -14.68 -0.59
N PRO A 88 6.29 -14.08 -0.54
CA PRO A 88 5.07 -14.80 -0.86
C PRO A 88 5.08 -15.22 -2.34
N LYS A 89 4.91 -16.52 -2.62
CA LYS A 89 4.82 -17.03 -3.99
C LYS A 89 3.44 -16.76 -4.56
N ILE A 90 3.35 -15.77 -5.45
CA ILE A 90 2.09 -15.30 -6.02
C ILE A 90 2.17 -15.27 -7.54
N GLU A 91 1.13 -15.78 -8.19
CA GLU A 91 0.83 -15.52 -9.60
C GLU A 91 -0.27 -14.46 -9.68
N TYR A 92 -0.02 -13.42 -10.47
CA TYR A 92 -0.91 -12.27 -10.56
C TYR A 92 -1.46 -12.10 -11.97
N HIS A 93 -2.78 -11.99 -12.05
CA HIS A 93 -3.51 -11.69 -13.29
C HIS A 93 -4.62 -10.68 -12.97
N SER A 94 -4.33 -9.39 -13.18
CA SER A 94 -5.33 -8.32 -13.07
C SER A 94 -6.44 -8.52 -14.11
N PHE A 95 -7.68 -8.25 -13.73
CA PHE A 95 -8.77 -8.10 -14.69
C PHE A 95 -9.37 -6.69 -14.66
N LEU A 96 -9.02 -5.86 -13.68
CA LEU A 96 -9.34 -4.44 -13.69
C LEU A 96 -8.27 -3.67 -14.46
N GLU A 97 -8.75 -2.70 -15.24
CA GLU A 97 -7.90 -1.71 -15.89
C GLU A 97 -7.66 -0.52 -14.95
N GLU A 98 -6.48 0.10 -15.02
CA GLU A 98 -6.12 1.24 -14.17
C GLU A 98 -7.12 2.40 -14.25
N LYS A 99 -7.70 2.66 -15.43
CA LYS A 99 -8.71 3.72 -15.63
C LYS A 99 -10.00 3.51 -14.83
N GLN A 100 -10.22 2.31 -14.28
CA GLN A 100 -11.37 1.99 -13.44
C GLN A 100 -11.11 2.30 -11.97
N LEU A 101 -9.84 2.49 -11.58
CA LEU A 101 -9.45 2.78 -10.20
C LEU A 101 -9.76 4.25 -9.88
N ILE A 102 -10.07 4.53 -8.62
CA ILE A 102 -10.34 5.90 -8.15
C ILE A 102 -9.35 6.28 -7.06
N ASP A 103 -8.94 7.55 -7.04
CA ASP A 103 -7.92 8.06 -6.11
C ASP A 103 -8.51 8.71 -4.86
N LYS A 104 -9.84 8.83 -4.79
CA LYS A 104 -10.57 9.54 -3.73
C LYS A 104 -11.87 8.84 -3.40
N ILE A 105 -12.26 8.95 -2.14
CA ILE A 105 -13.54 8.44 -1.65
C ILE A 105 -14.36 9.57 -1.03
N THR A 106 -15.67 9.53 -1.26
CA THR A 106 -16.63 10.50 -0.72
C THR A 106 -17.37 9.92 0.49
N PRO A 107 -18.02 10.74 1.34
CA PRO A 107 -18.84 10.23 2.46
C PRO A 107 -20.00 9.31 2.01
N ASP A 108 -20.46 9.46 0.78
CA ASP A 108 -21.57 8.70 0.19
C ASP A 108 -21.08 7.52 -0.67
N ALA A 109 -19.79 7.21 -0.62
CA ALA A 109 -19.19 6.15 -1.43
C ALA A 109 -19.91 4.81 -1.26
N SER A 110 -20.15 4.19 -2.42
CA SER A 110 -20.65 2.84 -2.55
C SER A 110 -19.59 1.80 -2.15
N VAL A 111 -20.02 0.54 -2.06
CA VAL A 111 -19.12 -0.62 -1.87
C VAL A 111 -18.12 -0.73 -3.02
N GLN A 112 -18.60 -0.52 -4.25
CA GLN A 112 -17.79 -0.58 -5.46
C GLN A 112 -16.69 0.48 -5.45
N GLU A 113 -17.04 1.73 -5.13
CA GLU A 113 -16.06 2.83 -5.03
C GLU A 113 -15.05 2.59 -3.92
N ALA A 114 -15.47 2.07 -2.77
CA ALA A 114 -14.54 1.73 -1.68
C ALA A 114 -13.52 0.66 -2.10
N LEU A 115 -13.95 -0.36 -2.86
CA LEU A 115 -13.06 -1.40 -3.39
C LEU A 115 -12.15 -0.84 -4.47
N LEU A 116 -12.66 -0.07 -5.44
CA LEU A 116 -11.83 0.54 -6.49
C LEU A 116 -10.78 1.50 -5.92
N PHE A 117 -11.12 2.20 -4.84
CA PHE A 117 -10.18 3.04 -4.11
C PHE A 117 -9.08 2.22 -3.43
N ALA A 118 -9.45 1.16 -2.70
CA ALA A 118 -8.48 0.28 -2.04
C ALA A 118 -7.57 -0.43 -3.06
N ILE A 119 -8.13 -1.00 -4.13
CA ILE A 119 -7.38 -1.63 -5.22
C ILE A 119 -6.44 -0.62 -5.88
N GLY A 120 -6.89 0.63 -6.05
CA GLY A 120 -6.08 1.74 -6.54
C GLY A 120 -4.86 2.02 -5.66
N HIS A 121 -5.06 2.01 -4.34
CA HIS A 121 -3.99 2.19 -3.37
C HIS A 121 -2.94 1.08 -3.49
N GLU A 122 -3.34 -0.19 -3.36
CA GLU A 122 -2.43 -1.35 -3.47
C GLU A 122 -1.67 -1.36 -4.81
N HIS A 123 -2.36 -1.04 -5.91
CA HIS A 123 -1.73 -0.96 -7.22
C HIS A 123 -0.66 0.13 -7.30
N ALA A 124 -0.91 1.30 -6.70
CA ALA A 124 0.06 2.38 -6.67
C ALA A 124 1.28 2.03 -5.81
N THR A 125 1.07 1.44 -4.63
CA THR A 125 2.14 1.01 -3.72
C THR A 125 2.98 -0.12 -4.32
N TYR A 126 2.34 -1.10 -4.97
CA TYR A 126 3.01 -2.14 -5.75
C TYR A 126 3.97 -1.58 -6.81
N ASN A 127 3.49 -0.66 -7.64
CA ASN A 127 4.30 -0.07 -8.71
C ASN A 127 5.44 0.78 -8.15
N LEU A 128 5.18 1.53 -7.07
CA LEU A 128 6.20 2.30 -6.37
C LEU A 128 7.35 1.41 -5.89
N TYR A 129 7.06 0.29 -5.20
CA TYR A 129 8.11 -0.62 -4.75
C TYR A 129 8.85 -1.29 -5.91
N LYS A 130 8.17 -1.62 -7.02
CA LYS A 130 8.85 -2.11 -8.23
C LYS A 130 9.80 -1.09 -8.84
N ASP A 131 9.39 0.16 -8.92
CA ASP A 131 10.22 1.23 -9.46
C ASP A 131 11.45 1.47 -8.56
N LEU A 132 11.27 1.44 -7.23
CA LEU A 132 12.37 1.54 -6.27
C LEU A 132 13.31 0.35 -6.34
N ALA A 133 12.80 -0.87 -6.51
CA ALA A 133 13.61 -2.07 -6.73
C ALA A 133 14.48 -1.93 -7.99
N HIS A 134 13.90 -1.48 -9.11
CA HIS A 134 14.62 -1.27 -10.35
C HIS A 134 15.69 -0.17 -10.27
N ALA A 135 15.45 0.86 -9.46
CA ALA A 135 16.36 1.99 -9.30
C ALA A 135 17.48 1.75 -8.28
N SER A 136 17.42 0.67 -7.49
CA SER A 136 18.37 0.39 -6.41
C SER A 136 19.63 -0.34 -6.88
N ASP A 137 20.79 0.22 -6.57
CA ASP A 137 22.10 -0.43 -6.77
C ASP A 137 22.43 -1.43 -5.64
N SER A 138 21.82 -1.30 -4.44
CA SER A 138 21.96 -2.28 -3.36
C SER A 138 21.14 -3.53 -3.65
N VAL A 139 21.78 -4.70 -3.53
CA VAL A 139 21.15 -6.01 -3.69
C VAL A 139 20.11 -6.23 -2.61
N GLU A 140 20.46 -5.94 -1.36
CA GLU A 140 19.62 -6.12 -0.18
C GLU A 140 18.37 -5.25 -0.27
N ALA A 141 18.52 -3.95 -0.57
CA ALA A 141 17.39 -3.04 -0.72
C ALA A 141 16.48 -3.42 -1.89
N ARG A 142 17.07 -3.78 -3.04
CA ARG A 142 16.30 -4.25 -4.20
C ARG A 142 15.48 -5.47 -3.85
N ASP A 143 16.09 -6.46 -3.21
CA ASP A 143 15.41 -7.68 -2.82
C ASP A 143 14.29 -7.37 -1.83
N THR A 144 14.51 -6.52 -0.83
CA THR A 144 13.44 -6.08 0.09
C THR A 144 12.29 -5.39 -0.65
N PHE A 145 12.55 -4.45 -1.57
CA PHE A 145 11.49 -3.81 -2.36
C PHE A 145 10.72 -4.81 -3.23
N VAL A 146 11.39 -5.80 -3.82
CA VAL A 146 10.71 -6.88 -4.56
C VAL A 146 9.77 -7.62 -3.64
N LYS A 147 10.20 -7.95 -2.44
CA LYS A 147 9.37 -8.70 -1.49
C LYS A 147 8.17 -7.88 -1.01
N LEU A 148 8.35 -6.60 -0.68
CA LEU A 148 7.27 -5.66 -0.36
C LEU A 148 6.26 -5.55 -1.50
N SER A 149 6.73 -5.37 -2.75
CA SER A 149 5.82 -5.34 -3.91
C SER A 149 4.97 -6.62 -4.03
N ARG A 150 5.50 -7.77 -3.60
CA ARG A 150 4.74 -9.02 -3.62
C ARG A 150 3.71 -9.12 -2.49
N MET A 151 3.83 -8.34 -1.42
CA MET A 151 2.77 -8.22 -0.42
C MET A 151 1.61 -7.40 -0.98
N GLU A 152 1.88 -6.20 -1.51
CA GLU A 152 0.86 -5.33 -2.13
C GLU A 152 0.06 -6.04 -3.24
N ILE A 153 0.75 -6.84 -4.08
CA ILE A 153 0.06 -7.56 -5.15
C ILE A 153 -0.86 -8.66 -4.61
N ALA A 154 -0.55 -9.24 -3.44
CA ALA A 154 -1.40 -10.21 -2.77
C ALA A 154 -2.71 -9.56 -2.32
N HIS A 155 -2.60 -8.39 -1.67
CA HIS A 155 -3.74 -7.60 -1.21
C HIS A 155 -4.61 -7.14 -2.36
N LYS A 156 -3.97 -6.65 -3.44
CA LYS A 156 -4.67 -6.29 -4.67
C LYS A 156 -5.51 -7.46 -5.20
N ILE A 157 -4.97 -8.68 -5.24
CA ILE A 157 -5.69 -9.88 -5.71
C ILE A 157 -6.90 -10.19 -4.82
N GLU A 158 -6.72 -10.13 -3.50
CA GLU A 158 -7.83 -10.35 -2.55
C GLU A 158 -8.97 -9.36 -2.79
N LEU A 159 -8.65 -8.07 -2.91
CA LEU A 159 -9.63 -7.01 -3.14
C LEU A 159 -10.31 -7.11 -4.50
N GLU A 160 -9.57 -7.50 -5.53
CA GLU A 160 -10.11 -7.79 -6.85
C GLU A 160 -11.08 -8.97 -6.84
N ASN A 161 -10.81 -10.00 -6.05
CA ASN A 161 -11.74 -11.10 -5.85
C ASN A 161 -13.02 -10.64 -5.14
N TRP A 162 -12.90 -9.75 -4.16
CA TRP A 162 -14.05 -9.14 -3.49
C TRP A 162 -14.88 -8.28 -4.42
N TYR A 163 -14.23 -7.49 -5.28
CA TYR A 163 -14.89 -6.70 -6.32
C TYR A 163 -15.71 -7.58 -7.26
N LYS A 164 -15.14 -8.69 -7.74
CA LYS A 164 -15.87 -9.69 -8.54
C LYS A 164 -17.12 -10.17 -7.82
N GLN A 165 -16.99 -10.61 -6.56
CA GLN A 165 -18.08 -11.22 -5.80
C GLN A 165 -19.21 -10.24 -5.45
N LEU A 166 -18.85 -8.99 -5.16
CA LEU A 166 -19.79 -8.00 -4.61
C LEU A 166 -20.34 -7.03 -5.65
N CYS A 167 -19.68 -6.87 -6.81
CA CYS A 167 -20.00 -5.81 -7.77
C CYS A 167 -20.24 -6.28 -9.21
N LEU A 168 -19.82 -7.50 -9.59
CA LEU A 168 -19.92 -8.01 -10.97
C LEU A 168 -20.84 -9.23 -11.11
N GLN A 169 -21.92 -9.30 -10.33
CA GLN A 169 -22.89 -10.40 -10.39
C GLN A 169 -23.53 -10.56 -11.79
#